data_AF-A0A9P7U3M9-F1
#
_entry.id   AF-A0A9P7U3M9-F1
#
_cell.length_a   1.000
_cell.length_b   1.000
_cell.length_c   1.000
_cell.angle_alpha   90.00
_cell.angle_beta   90.00
_cell.angle_gamma   90.00
#
_symmetry.space_group_name_H-M   'P 1'
#
loop_
_entity.id
_entity.type
_entity.pdbx_description
1 polymer ?
#
loop_
_entity_poly.entity_id
_entity_poly.type
_entity_poly.pdbx_seq_one_letter_code
_entity_poly.pdbx_strand_id
1 'polypeptide(L)'
;MDGKPLRLPYFAPQSRLPIPIPSVQDIEREAVVFYEQTGRRVSRYGKHFVVKYGPNVSLTEGENMLFVRHTQPLLAPEVFALFSVENTDCGRVNYIIMENVVGDGLDQVWATLDTPEKWQVPNSR
;
A
#
# COMPACT_ATOMS: atom_id res chain seq x y z
N MET A 1 -7.49 -17.33 -1.18
CA MET A 1 -6.27 -17.81 -1.87
C MET A 1 -6.34 -19.32 -1.80
N ASP A 2 -6.69 -19.99 -2.90
CA ASP A 2 -6.91 -21.44 -2.95
C ASP A 2 -5.58 -22.24 -2.90
N GLY A 3 -4.66 -21.85 -2.01
CA GLY A 3 -3.31 -22.43 -1.91
C GLY A 3 -2.38 -22.17 -3.10
N LYS A 4 -2.82 -21.41 -4.11
CA LYS A 4 -1.99 -21.05 -5.27
C LYS A 4 -0.99 -19.93 -4.90
N PRO A 5 0.29 -20.05 -5.31
CA PRO A 5 1.26 -18.99 -5.09
C PRO A 5 0.86 -17.72 -5.86
N LEU A 6 0.98 -16.57 -5.19
CA LEU A 6 0.81 -15.27 -5.81
C LEU A 6 1.81 -15.13 -6.97
N ARG A 7 1.34 -14.61 -8.11
CA ARG A 7 2.19 -14.34 -9.27
C ARG A 7 2.30 -12.84 -9.46
N LEU A 8 3.53 -12.37 -9.67
CA LEU A 8 3.82 -11.00 -10.01
C LEU A 8 4.00 -10.87 -11.54
N PRO A 9 3.52 -9.76 -12.15
CA PRO A 9 2.77 -8.69 -11.51
C PRO A 9 1.36 -9.13 -11.11
N TYR A 10 0.85 -8.57 -10.02
CA TYR A 10 -0.52 -8.76 -9.56
C TYR A 10 -1.34 -7.53 -9.89
N PHE A 11 -2.54 -7.74 -10.44
CA PHE A 11 -3.57 -6.72 -10.63
C PHE A 11 -4.91 -7.28 -10.14
N ALA A 12 -5.59 -6.53 -9.28
CA ALA A 12 -6.93 -6.88 -8.84
C ALA A 12 -7.92 -6.82 -10.02
N PRO A 13 -8.97 -7.68 -10.03
CA PRO A 13 -10.04 -7.61 -11.02
C PRO A 13 -10.69 -6.21 -11.06
N GLN A 14 -11.09 -5.77 -12.26
CA GLN A 14 -11.73 -4.47 -12.46
C GLN A 14 -12.95 -4.24 -11.56
N SER A 15 -13.68 -5.31 -11.21
CA SER A 15 -14.85 -5.26 -10.32
C SER A 15 -14.52 -4.86 -8.88
N ARG A 16 -13.25 -4.94 -8.47
CA ARG A 16 -12.76 -4.53 -7.14
C ARG A 16 -12.13 -3.15 -7.14
N LEU A 17 -11.84 -2.59 -8.32
CA LEU A 17 -11.16 -1.31 -8.42
C LEU A 17 -12.14 -0.16 -8.21
N PRO A 18 -11.85 0.81 -7.32
CA PRO A 18 -12.70 1.99 -7.14
C PRO A 18 -12.65 2.92 -8.37
N ILE A 19 -11.51 2.95 -9.07
CA ILE A 19 -11.25 3.60 -10.36
C ILE A 19 -10.18 2.79 -11.11
N PRO A 20 -9.98 2.96 -12.42
CA PRO A 20 -8.85 2.33 -13.13
C PRO A 20 -7.50 2.64 -12.47
N ILE A 21 -6.57 1.67 -12.51
CA ILE A 21 -5.21 1.85 -12.02
C ILE A 21 -4.51 2.95 -12.86
N PRO A 22 -3.97 4.02 -12.24
CA PRO A 22 -3.27 5.07 -12.97
C PRO A 22 -1.96 4.56 -13.56
N SER A 23 -1.52 5.17 -14.66
CA SER A 23 -0.20 4.89 -15.22
C SER A 23 0.90 5.40 -14.29
N VAL A 24 2.13 4.90 -14.46
CA VAL A 24 3.29 5.43 -13.72
C VAL A 24 3.48 6.93 -13.99
N GLN A 25 3.27 7.36 -15.23
CA GLN A 25 3.38 8.76 -15.61
C GLN A 25 2.33 9.62 -14.92
N ASP A 26 1.09 9.13 -14.79
CA ASP A 26 0.03 9.85 -14.07
C ASP A 26 0.33 9.89 -12.57
N ILE A 27 0.82 8.80 -11.98
CA ILE A 27 1.26 8.78 -10.57
C ILE A 27 2.34 9.82 -10.34
N GLU A 28 3.38 9.86 -11.18
CA GLU A 28 4.48 10.82 -11.04
C GLU A 28 4.05 12.27 -11.24
N ARG A 29 3.04 12.52 -12.09
CA ARG A 29 2.54 13.87 -12.38
C ARG A 29 1.52 14.37 -11.36
N GLU A 30 0.63 13.52 -10.87
CA GLU A 30 -0.60 13.93 -10.18
C GLU A 30 -0.68 13.45 -8.73
N ALA A 31 0.11 12.44 -8.33
CA ALA A 31 0.07 11.97 -6.95
C ALA A 31 0.75 12.96 -5.99
N VAL A 32 0.13 13.16 -4.84
CA VAL A 32 0.67 14.01 -3.78
C VAL A 32 1.59 13.15 -2.91
N VAL A 33 2.91 13.36 -3.00
CA VAL A 33 3.90 12.69 -2.14
C VAL A 33 3.80 13.26 -0.72
N PHE A 34 3.67 12.39 0.28
CA PHE A 34 3.62 12.80 1.69
C PHE A 34 4.68 12.09 2.54
N TYR A 35 5.41 11.14 1.98
CA TYR A 35 6.58 10.54 2.60
C TYR A 35 7.60 10.15 1.53
N GLU A 36 8.86 10.51 1.75
CA GLU A 36 9.99 10.14 0.89
C GLU A 36 11.23 9.90 1.74
N GLN A 37 11.82 8.72 1.62
CA GLN A 37 13.07 8.39 2.31
C GLN A 37 13.84 7.31 1.56
N THR A 38 15.12 7.58 1.26
CA THR A 38 16.12 6.61 0.78
C THR A 38 15.58 5.69 -0.33
N GLY A 39 15.09 6.26 -1.43
CA GLY A 39 14.57 5.48 -2.57
C GLY A 39 13.23 4.79 -2.31
N ARG A 40 12.44 5.32 -1.37
CA ARG A 40 11.05 4.92 -1.13
C ARG A 40 10.20 6.18 -1.10
N ARG A 41 9.07 6.15 -1.79
CA ARG A 41 8.07 7.21 -1.83
C ARG A 41 6.73 6.61 -1.48
N VAL A 42 5.95 7.37 -0.73
CA VAL A 42 4.52 7.11 -0.52
C VAL A 42 3.77 8.36 -0.95
N SER A 43 2.88 8.17 -1.91
CA SER A 43 2.05 9.22 -2.47
C SER A 43 0.58 8.85 -2.41
N ARG A 44 -0.28 9.86 -2.44
CA ARG A 44 -1.73 9.70 -2.52
C ARG A 44 -2.19 10.12 -3.92
N TYR A 45 -2.89 9.23 -4.62
CA TYR A 45 -3.48 9.50 -5.92
C TYR A 45 -5.00 9.65 -5.78
N GLY A 46 -5.47 10.90 -5.90
CA GLY A 46 -6.85 11.27 -5.65
C GLY A 46 -7.29 10.91 -4.23
N LYS A 47 -8.52 10.38 -4.09
CA LYS A 47 -9.09 9.93 -2.81
C LYS A 47 -9.04 8.42 -2.60
N HIS A 48 -8.62 7.67 -3.62
CA HIS A 48 -8.82 6.22 -3.69
C HIS A 48 -7.56 5.41 -3.38
N PHE A 49 -6.40 5.92 -3.78
CA PHE A 49 -5.17 5.15 -3.74
C PHE A 49 -4.07 5.80 -2.91
N VAL A 50 -3.38 4.97 -2.15
CA VAL A 50 -2.02 5.21 -1.69
C VAL A 50 -1.09 4.37 -2.55
N VAL A 51 -0.03 4.99 -3.03
CA VAL A 51 0.97 4.36 -3.89
C VAL A 51 2.31 4.39 -3.17
N LYS A 52 2.85 3.22 -2.87
CA LYS A 52 4.21 3.06 -2.36
C LYS A 52 5.12 2.60 -3.48
N TYR A 53 6.17 3.35 -3.76
CA TYR A 53 7.03 3.07 -4.90
C TYR A 53 8.48 3.51 -4.69
N GLY A 54 9.39 2.88 -5.43
CA GLY A 54 10.82 3.22 -5.39
C GLY A 54 11.73 2.01 -5.56
N PRO A 55 13.04 2.23 -5.80
CA PRO A 55 14.02 1.15 -5.94
C PRO A 55 14.23 0.33 -4.67
N ASN A 56 13.93 0.91 -3.49
CA ASN A 56 14.09 0.24 -2.19
C ASN A 56 12.78 -0.25 -1.58
N VAL A 57 11.71 -0.31 -2.37
CA VAL A 57 10.41 -0.88 -1.97
C VAL A 57 10.41 -2.38 -2.22
N SER A 58 10.06 -3.19 -1.22
CA SER A 58 9.88 -4.64 -1.38
C SER A 58 8.42 -4.96 -1.67
N LEU A 59 8.14 -5.70 -2.75
CA LEU A 59 6.77 -6.13 -3.07
C LEU A 59 6.20 -7.09 -2.01
N THR A 60 7.05 -7.75 -1.21
CA THR A 60 6.64 -8.63 -0.10
C THR A 60 5.69 -7.97 0.90
N GLU A 61 5.79 -6.64 1.09
CA GLU A 61 4.83 -5.89 1.90
C GLU A 61 3.40 -6.04 1.35
N GLY A 62 3.23 -5.89 0.03
CA GLY A 62 1.95 -6.09 -0.64
C GLY A 62 1.50 -7.54 -0.67
N GLU A 63 2.42 -8.49 -0.84
CA GLU A 63 2.12 -9.93 -0.78
C GLU A 63 1.59 -10.32 0.61
N ASN A 64 2.23 -9.81 1.67
CA ASN A 64 1.80 -10.01 3.04
C ASN A 64 0.42 -9.38 3.29
N MET A 65 0.16 -8.17 2.78
CA MET A 65 -1.16 -7.55 2.89
C MET A 65 -2.25 -8.37 2.17
N LEU A 66 -1.96 -8.92 0.99
CA LEU A 66 -2.88 -9.81 0.28
C LEU A 66 -3.17 -11.09 1.09
N PHE A 67 -2.15 -11.64 1.76
CA PHE A 67 -2.32 -12.80 2.63
C PHE A 67 -3.16 -12.47 3.88
N VAL A 68 -2.83 -11.39 4.58
CA VAL A 68 -3.57 -10.94 5.78
C VAL A 68 -5.02 -10.61 5.43
N ARG A 69 -5.29 -9.90 4.34
CA ARG A 69 -6.67 -9.59 3.90
C ARG A 69 -7.47 -10.86 3.59
N HIS A 70 -6.81 -11.93 3.13
CA HIS A 70 -7.48 -13.20 2.88
C HIS A 70 -7.95 -13.90 4.18
N THR A 71 -7.19 -13.78 5.27
CA THR A 71 -7.52 -14.41 6.55
C THR A 71 -8.32 -13.48 7.46
N GLN A 72 -8.06 -12.18 7.40
CA GLN A 72 -8.60 -11.12 8.27
C GLN A 72 -8.87 -9.85 7.45
N PRO A 73 -10.02 -9.77 6.74
CA PRO A 73 -10.28 -8.72 5.76
C PRO A 73 -10.24 -7.27 6.27
N LEU A 74 -10.42 -7.04 7.57
CA LEU A 74 -10.46 -5.70 8.16
C LEU A 74 -9.11 -5.19 8.66
N LEU A 75 -8.05 -6.02 8.65
CA LEU A 75 -6.77 -5.69 9.31
C LEU A 75 -5.67 -5.16 8.39
N ALA A 76 -5.87 -5.23 7.07
CA ALA A 76 -4.92 -4.70 6.09
C ALA A 76 -5.68 -3.94 5.01
N PRO A 77 -5.13 -2.84 4.44
CA PRO A 77 -5.71 -2.17 3.28
C PRO A 77 -5.89 -3.14 2.10
N GLU A 78 -6.87 -2.86 1.24
CA GLU A 78 -6.97 -3.60 -0.01
C GLU A 78 -5.81 -3.29 -0.96
N VAL A 79 -5.11 -4.32 -1.44
CA VAL A 79 -4.06 -4.18 -2.46
C VAL A 79 -4.69 -4.35 -3.84
N PHE A 80 -4.47 -3.37 -4.72
CA PHE A 80 -5.01 -3.35 -6.07
C PHE A 80 -3.97 -3.70 -7.14
N ALA A 81 -2.70 -3.38 -6.92
CA ALA A 81 -1.64 -3.76 -7.85
C ALA A 81 -0.27 -3.93 -7.18
N LEU A 82 0.52 -4.90 -7.65
CA LEU A 82 1.93 -5.12 -7.31
C LEU A 82 2.71 -5.35 -8.60
N PHE A 83 3.64 -4.47 -8.93
CA PHE A 83 4.42 -4.59 -10.16
C PHE A 83 5.77 -3.87 -10.07
N SER A 84 6.62 -4.11 -11.06
CA SER A 84 7.91 -3.44 -11.20
C SER A 84 8.01 -2.81 -12.59
N VAL A 85 8.71 -1.69 -12.68
CA VAL A 85 9.05 -1.04 -13.95
C VAL A 85 10.56 -0.85 -14.00
N GLU A 86 11.17 -1.14 -15.15
CA GLU A 86 12.58 -0.84 -15.38
C GLU A 86 12.79 0.67 -15.46
N ASN A 87 13.84 1.17 -14.83
CA ASN A 87 14.20 2.57 -14.78
C ASN A 87 15.68 2.72 -15.12
N THR A 88 16.01 3.66 -15.99
CA THR A 88 17.38 3.83 -16.50
C THR A 88 18.39 4.22 -15.43
N ASP A 89 17.95 4.91 -14.37
CA ASP A 89 18.85 5.55 -13.42
C ASP A 89 19.06 4.68 -12.18
N CYS A 90 18.02 3.96 -11.74
CA CYS A 90 18.03 3.13 -10.54
C CYS A 90 17.76 1.64 -10.80
N GLY A 91 17.70 1.23 -12.08
CA GLY A 91 17.49 -0.15 -12.51
C GLY A 91 16.02 -0.57 -12.47
N ARG A 92 15.46 -0.75 -11.26
CA ARG A 92 14.08 -1.27 -11.10
C ARG A 92 13.35 -0.47 -10.04
N VAL A 93 12.11 -0.08 -10.35
CA VAL A 93 11.21 0.58 -9.40
C VAL A 93 10.02 -0.32 -9.14
N ASN A 94 9.79 -0.64 -7.87
CA ASN A 94 8.64 -1.42 -7.45
C ASN A 94 7.48 -0.49 -7.11
N TYR A 95 6.25 -0.95 -7.36
CA TYR A 95 5.00 -0.24 -7.12
C TYR A 95 4.03 -1.13 -6.35
N ILE A 96 3.47 -0.59 -5.28
CA ILE A 96 2.37 -1.15 -4.50
C ILE A 96 1.24 -0.12 -4.53
N ILE A 97 0.11 -0.47 -5.13
CA ILE A 97 -1.08 0.37 -5.16
C ILE A 97 -2.11 -0.25 -4.24
N MET A 98 -2.55 0.52 -3.24
CA MET A 98 -3.44 0.05 -2.19
C MET A 98 -4.51 1.10 -1.84
N GLU A 99 -5.54 0.64 -1.14
CA GLU A 99 -6.62 1.44 -0.59
C GLU A 99 -6.09 2.62 0.24
N ASN A 100 -6.58 3.81 -0.08
CA ASN A 100 -6.41 4.98 0.77
C ASN A 100 -7.39 4.91 1.95
N VAL A 101 -6.95 4.28 3.05
CA VAL A 101 -7.73 4.23 4.29
C VAL A 101 -7.73 5.61 4.94
N VAL A 102 -8.91 6.25 4.96
CA VAL A 102 -9.08 7.56 5.60
C VAL A 102 -9.12 7.38 7.11
N GLY A 103 -8.06 7.83 7.79
CA GLY A 103 -7.96 7.89 9.23
C GLY A 103 -6.71 8.66 9.63
N ASP A 104 -6.68 9.19 10.85
CA ASP A 104 -5.44 9.72 11.42
C ASP A 104 -4.46 8.55 11.57
N GLY A 105 -3.23 8.72 11.10
CA GLY A 105 -2.19 7.69 11.28
C GLY A 105 -2.05 7.37 12.76
N LEU A 106 -1.89 6.09 13.11
CA LEU A 106 -1.75 5.68 14.52
C LEU A 106 -0.67 6.52 15.23
N ASP A 107 0.39 6.88 14.54
CA ASP A 107 1.52 7.68 15.03
C ASP A 107 1.09 9.09 15.51
N GLN A 108 0.07 9.66 14.87
CA GLN A 108 -0.46 11.00 15.15
C GLN A 108 -1.45 10.97 16.33
N VAL A 109 -2.16 9.86 16.51
CA VAL A 109 -3.11 9.64 17.61
C VAL A 109 -2.39 9.06 18.84
N TRP A 110 -1.33 8.28 18.68
CA TRP A 110 -0.55 7.70 19.79
C TRP A 110 0.12 8.72 20.70
N ALA A 111 0.43 9.91 20.18
CA ALA A 111 0.97 11.02 20.96
C ALA A 111 -0.09 11.73 21.81
N THR A 112 -1.38 11.55 21.49
CA THR A 112 -2.52 12.21 22.16
C THR A 112 -3.41 11.25 22.95
N LEU A 113 -3.22 9.94 22.82
CA LEU A 113 -3.93 8.93 23.62
C LEU A 113 -3.34 8.87 25.04
N ASP A 114 -4.07 9.49 25.98
CA ASP A 114 -3.89 9.27 27.41
C ASP A 114 -4.25 7.82 27.79
N THR A 115 -3.75 7.42 28.94
CA THR A 115 -3.35 6.05 29.30
C THR A 115 -4.41 4.93 29.33
N PRO A 116 -5.75 5.14 29.31
CA PRO A 116 -6.69 4.01 29.28
C PRO A 116 -6.93 3.39 27.89
N GLU A 117 -6.79 4.13 26.79
CA GLU A 117 -7.18 3.65 25.45
C GLU A 117 -6.12 2.74 24.79
N LYS A 118 -4.88 2.76 25.29
CA LYS A 118 -3.81 1.84 24.85
C LYS A 118 -4.12 0.36 25.10
N TRP A 119 -5.05 0.04 26.00
CA TRP A 119 -5.41 -1.35 26.35
C TRP A 119 -6.44 -2.01 25.45
N GLN A 120 -7.00 -1.28 24.47
CA GLN A 120 -7.96 -1.86 23.51
C GLN A 120 -7.36 -2.16 22.13
N VAL A 121 -6.09 -1.81 21.89
CA VAL A 121 -5.37 -2.31 20.71
C VAL A 121 -5.03 -3.78 20.99
N PRO A 122 -5.56 -4.78 20.24
CA PRO A 122 -5.34 -6.17 20.58
C PRO A 122 -3.87 -6.54 20.32
N ASN A 123 -3.09 -6.60 21.40
CA ASN A 123 -1.92 -7.46 21.48
C ASN A 123 -2.43 -8.90 21.52
N SER A 124 -2.65 -9.50 20.36
CA SER A 124 -2.94 -10.93 20.25
C SER A 124 -1.70 -11.63 19.69
N ARG A 125 -1.08 -12.36 20.61
CA ARG A 125 0.10 -13.23 20.55
C ARG A 125 0.28 -14.04 19.27
#